data_AF-A0A8X7C5U0-F1
#
_entry.id   AF-A0A8X7C5U0-F1
#
_cell.length_a   1.000
_cell.length_b   1.000
_cell.length_c   1.000
_cell.angle_alpha   90.00
_cell.angle_beta   90.00
_cell.angle_gamma   90.00
#
_symmetry.space_group_name_H-M   'P 1'
#
loop_
_entity.id
_entity.type
_entity.pdbx_description
1 polymer ?
#
loop_
_entity_poly.entity_id
_entity_poly.type
_entity_poly.pdbx_seq_one_letter_code
_entity_poly.pdbx_strand_id
1 'polypeptide(L)'
;MSVSANDPDVIGPEGMEKFCEDIGVEPENIVMLVLAWKMEAKQMGFFSKSEWLRGLRDLECDSLEKIRNKIEYLRSLLNEPVVFKNIYRYAYDFARDKDQRSMDIETAKAMLQLLLGRLWSMYSLFHQFLEQSKYKVINKDQWCNVLEFSRTIKPDLSNYDEDGAWPVLLDEFVEWLKTKQNFPNLKQSTSQY
;
A
#
# COMPACT_ATOMS: atom_id res chain seq x y z
N MET A 1 5.55 21.69 -8.57
CA MET A 1 6.23 22.47 -7.52
C MET A 1 6.49 21.51 -6.39
N SER A 2 7.74 21.11 -6.21
CA SER A 2 8.18 20.29 -5.09
C SER A 2 8.03 21.12 -3.81
N VAL A 3 7.44 20.53 -2.78
CA VAL A 3 7.25 21.18 -1.50
C VAL A 3 8.59 21.18 -0.75
N SER A 4 9.04 22.35 -0.29
CA SER A 4 10.30 22.48 0.48
C SER A 4 10.04 22.18 1.96
N ALA A 5 10.89 21.38 2.59
CA ALA A 5 10.78 21.08 4.02
C ALA A 5 11.01 22.31 4.93
N ASN A 6 11.58 23.40 4.40
CA ASN A 6 11.81 24.66 5.13
C ASN A 6 10.69 25.68 4.94
N ASP A 7 9.60 25.32 4.27
CA ASP A 7 8.43 26.18 4.12
C ASP A 7 7.63 26.21 5.45
N PRO A 8 7.42 27.38 6.07
CA PRO A 8 6.70 27.48 7.34
C PRO A 8 5.22 27.04 7.25
N ASP A 9 4.67 26.95 6.04
CA ASP A 9 3.30 26.46 5.80
C ASP A 9 3.28 24.95 5.44
N VAL A 10 4.36 24.22 5.72
CA VAL A 10 4.48 22.79 5.44
C VAL A 10 5.00 22.04 6.67
N ILE A 11 4.35 20.92 6.99
CA ILE A 11 4.88 19.90 7.89
C ILE A 11 5.65 18.91 7.03
N GLY A 12 6.99 18.93 7.12
CA GLY A 12 7.86 17.96 6.46
C GLY A 12 8.08 16.68 7.28
N PRO A 13 9.00 15.80 6.85
CA PRO A 13 9.23 14.49 7.47
C PRO A 13 9.50 14.53 8.97
N GLU A 14 10.39 15.40 9.45
CA GLU A 14 10.68 15.54 10.90
C GLU A 14 9.44 15.97 11.70
N GLY A 15 8.63 16.88 11.14
CA GLY A 15 7.37 17.30 11.74
C GLY A 15 6.32 16.19 11.73
N MET A 16 6.33 15.34 10.70
CA MET A 16 5.46 14.16 10.60
C MET A 16 5.83 13.11 11.64
N GLU A 17 7.13 12.83 11.83
CA GLU A 17 7.61 11.91 12.86
C GLU A 17 7.17 12.36 14.25
N LYS A 18 7.39 13.65 14.58
CA LYS A 18 6.91 14.23 15.84
C LYS A 18 5.39 14.15 15.97
N PHE A 19 4.65 14.42 14.91
CA PHE A 19 3.20 14.30 14.93
C PHE A 19 2.73 12.86 15.19
N CYS A 20 3.40 11.87 14.60
CA CYS A 20 3.12 10.45 14.82
C CYS A 20 3.38 10.06 16.28
N GLU A 21 4.52 10.48 16.85
CA GLU A 21 4.84 10.33 18.27
C GLU A 21 3.76 10.98 19.15
N ASP A 22 3.39 12.22 18.84
CA ASP A 22 2.37 12.97 19.57
C ASP A 22 1.03 12.23 19.56
N ILE A 23 0.61 11.56 18.49
CA ILE A 23 -0.65 10.80 18.46
C ILE A 23 -0.50 9.32 18.86
N GLY A 24 0.71 8.88 19.24
CA GLY A 24 0.98 7.52 19.72
C GLY A 24 0.94 6.45 18.62
N VAL A 25 1.37 6.78 17.41
CA VAL A 25 1.48 5.82 16.29
C VAL A 25 2.87 5.89 15.66
N GLU A 26 3.29 4.78 15.05
CA GLU A 26 4.47 4.77 14.18
C GLU A 26 4.17 5.48 12.85
N PRO A 27 5.15 6.12 12.19
CA PRO A 27 4.97 6.75 10.87
C PRO A 27 4.43 5.80 9.79
N GLU A 28 4.80 4.53 9.87
CA GLU A 28 4.39 3.46 8.96
C GLU A 28 3.01 2.88 9.30
N ASN A 29 2.34 3.38 10.34
CA ASN A 29 1.02 2.88 10.72
C ASN A 29 0.00 3.19 9.61
N ILE A 30 -0.81 2.20 9.24
CA ILE A 30 -1.82 2.35 8.18
C ILE A 30 -2.80 3.51 8.43
N VAL A 31 -3.04 3.86 9.68
CA VAL A 31 -3.88 5.00 10.05
C VAL A 31 -3.32 6.32 9.52
N MET A 32 -2.00 6.46 9.40
CA MET A 32 -1.37 7.64 8.80
C MET A 32 -1.71 7.78 7.31
N LEU A 33 -1.78 6.66 6.58
CA LEU A 33 -2.25 6.68 5.19
C LEU A 33 -3.74 7.09 5.10
N VAL A 34 -4.59 6.60 6.01
CA VAL A 34 -6.01 6.98 6.04
C VAL A 34 -6.18 8.45 6.41
N LEU A 35 -5.38 8.95 7.34
CA LEU A 35 -5.37 10.36 7.74
C LEU A 35 -4.91 11.26 6.58
N ALA A 36 -3.84 10.88 5.89
CA ALA A 36 -3.39 11.57 4.69
C ALA A 36 -4.48 11.60 3.60
N TRP A 37 -5.19 10.48 3.39
CA TRP A 37 -6.33 10.42 2.49
C TRP A 37 -7.47 11.36 2.91
N LYS A 38 -7.80 11.43 4.20
CA LYS A 38 -8.79 12.38 4.75
C LYS A 38 -8.39 13.84 4.59
N MET A 39 -7.11 14.14 4.64
CA MET A 39 -6.56 15.49 4.39
C MET A 39 -6.44 15.81 2.88
N GLU A 40 -6.68 14.80 2.03
CA GLU A 40 -6.36 14.80 0.59
C GLU A 40 -4.91 15.25 0.33
N ALA A 41 -3.99 14.75 1.14
CA ALA A 41 -2.59 15.11 1.07
C ALA A 41 -2.00 14.70 -0.28
N LYS A 42 -1.24 15.61 -0.90
CA LYS A 42 -0.72 15.34 -2.23
C LYS A 42 0.53 14.48 -2.22
N GLN A 43 1.37 14.54 -1.19
CA GLN A 43 2.71 13.94 -1.23
C GLN A 43 3.04 13.24 0.08
N MET A 44 3.56 12.02 -0.01
CA MET A 44 4.04 11.26 1.14
C MET A 44 5.16 11.99 1.88
N GLY A 45 5.05 12.01 3.21
CA GLY A 45 6.00 12.70 4.10
C GLY A 45 5.76 14.20 4.28
N PHE A 46 4.75 14.78 3.62
CA PHE A 46 4.46 16.22 3.68
C PHE A 46 2.97 16.50 3.85
N PHE A 47 2.63 17.44 4.73
CA PHE A 47 1.31 18.09 4.75
C PHE A 47 1.49 19.60 4.62
N SER A 48 0.84 20.19 3.63
CA SER A 48 0.65 21.64 3.63
C SER A 48 -0.33 22.03 4.74
N LYS A 49 -0.19 23.25 5.25
CA LYS A 49 -1.12 23.86 6.20
C LYS A 49 -2.56 23.83 5.71
N SER A 50 -2.78 23.97 4.40
CA SER A 50 -4.11 23.91 3.81
C SER A 50 -4.74 22.51 3.90
N GLU A 51 -3.98 21.46 3.59
CA GLU A 51 -4.41 20.07 3.70
C GLU A 51 -4.68 19.71 5.16
N TRP A 52 -3.78 20.14 6.06
CA TRP A 52 -3.90 19.95 7.50
C TRP A 52 -5.17 20.59 8.07
N LEU A 53 -5.37 21.89 7.85
CA LEU A 53 -6.51 22.63 8.41
C LEU A 53 -7.85 22.13 7.85
N ARG A 54 -7.90 21.77 6.56
CA ARG A 54 -9.09 21.19 5.94
C ARG A 54 -9.40 19.82 6.54
N GLY A 55 -8.46 18.89 6.55
CA GLY A 55 -8.71 17.54 7.05
C GLY A 55 -9.05 17.51 8.53
N LEU A 56 -8.42 18.35 9.35
CA LEU A 56 -8.76 18.48 10.76
C LEU A 56 -10.16 19.07 10.99
N ARG A 57 -10.58 20.05 10.17
CA ARG A 57 -11.95 20.57 10.20
C ARG A 57 -12.96 19.47 9.85
N ASP A 58 -12.71 18.71 8.79
CA ASP A 58 -13.60 17.64 8.33
C ASP A 58 -13.66 16.46 9.30
N LEU A 59 -12.60 16.26 10.09
CA LEU A 59 -12.55 15.29 11.18
C LEU A 59 -13.08 15.83 12.52
N GLU A 60 -13.44 17.11 12.57
CA GLU A 60 -13.87 17.84 13.78
C GLU A 60 -12.84 17.75 14.91
N CYS A 61 -11.56 17.84 14.56
CA CYS A 61 -10.43 17.74 15.47
C CYS A 61 -9.68 19.08 15.55
N ASP A 62 -9.61 19.67 16.74
CA ASP A 62 -8.88 20.91 17.03
C ASP A 62 -7.71 20.69 18.02
N SER A 63 -7.46 19.44 18.39
CA SER A 63 -6.44 19.05 19.36
C SER A 63 -5.93 17.63 19.07
N LEU A 64 -4.70 17.33 19.51
CA LEU A 64 -4.09 16.01 19.39
C LEU A 64 -4.93 14.92 20.06
N GLU A 65 -5.54 15.21 21.21
CA GLU A 65 -6.42 14.28 21.92
C GLU A 65 -7.61 13.84 21.06
N LYS A 66 -8.27 14.78 20.37
CA LYS A 66 -9.38 14.44 19.46
C LYS A 66 -8.90 13.57 18.29
N ILE A 67 -7.71 13.81 17.76
CA ILE A 67 -7.12 12.96 16.69
C ILE A 67 -6.88 11.55 17.23
N ARG A 68 -6.27 11.41 18.42
CA ARG A 68 -6.07 10.10 19.07
C ARG A 68 -7.39 9.35 19.24
N ASN A 69 -8.44 10.04 19.67
CA ASN A 69 -9.79 9.47 19.82
C ASN A 69 -10.44 9.06 18.48
N LYS A 70 -9.93 9.54 17.34
CA LYS A 70 -10.40 9.15 15.99
C LYS A 70 -9.59 8.01 15.38
N ILE A 71 -8.50 7.53 15.98
CA ILE A 71 -7.63 6.48 15.41
C ILE A 71 -8.43 5.23 15.05
N GLU A 72 -9.28 4.73 15.96
CA GLU A 72 -10.08 3.53 15.70
C GLU A 72 -11.16 3.77 14.64
N TYR A 73 -11.74 4.96 14.60
CA TYR A 73 -12.63 5.35 13.51
C TYR A 73 -11.91 5.35 12.16
N LEU A 74 -10.73 5.96 12.06
CA LEU A 74 -9.92 5.97 10.83
C LEU A 74 -9.57 4.55 10.40
N ARG A 75 -9.18 3.68 11.34
CA ARG A 75 -8.94 2.26 11.07
C ARG A 75 -10.19 1.56 10.54
N SER A 76 -11.36 1.84 11.12
CA SER A 76 -12.63 1.22 10.70
C SER A 76 -13.03 1.53 9.26
N LEU A 77 -12.60 2.68 8.71
CA LEU A 77 -12.88 3.06 7.32
C LEU A 77 -12.31 2.07 6.30
N LEU A 78 -11.26 1.33 6.67
CA LEU A 78 -10.65 0.31 5.82
C LEU A 78 -11.50 -0.97 5.71
N ASN A 79 -12.47 -1.16 6.60
CA ASN A 79 -13.39 -2.30 6.53
C ASN A 79 -14.46 -2.11 5.45
N GLU A 80 -14.71 -0.87 5.02
CA GLU A 80 -15.68 -0.56 3.98
C GLU A 80 -15.08 -0.80 2.59
N PRO A 81 -15.55 -1.78 1.78
CA PRO A 81 -14.85 -2.22 0.57
C PRO A 81 -14.65 -1.11 -0.47
N VAL A 82 -15.62 -0.20 -0.58
CA VAL A 82 -15.57 0.97 -1.48
C VAL A 82 -14.56 2.00 -0.99
N VAL A 83 -14.56 2.28 0.32
CA VAL A 83 -13.63 3.24 0.93
C VAL A 83 -12.19 2.69 0.85
N PHE A 84 -11.99 1.41 1.16
CA PHE A 84 -10.70 0.75 0.99
C PHE A 84 -10.20 0.85 -0.46
N LYS A 85 -11.06 0.59 -1.45
CA LYS A 85 -10.67 0.71 -2.88
C LYS A 85 -10.24 2.13 -3.23
N ASN A 86 -10.88 3.14 -2.66
CA ASN A 86 -10.51 4.55 -2.86
C ASN A 86 -9.18 4.89 -2.19
N ILE A 87 -8.96 4.47 -0.95
CA ILE A 87 -7.70 4.65 -0.22
C ILE A 87 -6.55 3.94 -0.94
N TYR A 88 -6.77 2.71 -1.38
CA TYR A 88 -5.78 1.93 -2.14
C TYR A 88 -5.38 2.63 -3.43
N ARG A 89 -6.35 3.17 -4.18
CA ARG A 89 -6.06 3.94 -5.40
C ARG A 89 -5.32 5.25 -5.11
N TYR A 90 -5.70 5.95 -4.05
CA TYR A 90 -5.04 7.17 -3.60
C TYR A 90 -3.57 6.91 -3.21
N ALA A 91 -3.29 5.81 -2.52
CA ALA A 91 -1.96 5.46 -2.04
C ALA A 91 -0.90 5.46 -3.16
N TYR A 92 -1.31 5.07 -4.38
CA TYR A 92 -0.44 5.10 -5.55
C TYR A 92 0.08 6.51 -5.86
N ASP A 93 -0.84 7.48 -6.01
CA ASP A 93 -0.48 8.85 -6.35
C ASP A 93 0.16 9.58 -5.17
N PHE A 94 -0.16 9.18 -3.93
CA PHE A 94 0.41 9.73 -2.71
C PHE A 94 1.89 9.36 -2.54
N ALA A 95 2.25 8.10 -2.79
CA ALA A 95 3.60 7.59 -2.50
C ALA A 95 4.58 7.66 -3.67
N ARG A 96 4.12 7.71 -4.92
CA ARG A 96 5.03 7.88 -6.07
C ARG A 96 5.66 9.27 -6.09
N ASP A 97 6.88 9.35 -6.61
CA ASP A 97 7.49 10.61 -7.00
C ASP A 97 6.59 11.35 -8.02
N LYS A 98 6.38 12.65 -7.81
CA LYS A 98 5.53 13.48 -8.68
C LYS A 98 6.11 13.66 -10.07
N ASP A 99 7.44 13.57 -10.20
CA ASP A 99 8.12 13.68 -11.48
C ASP A 99 8.11 12.34 -12.25
N GLN A 100 7.64 11.26 -11.63
CA GLN A 100 7.56 9.93 -12.22
C GLN A 100 6.11 9.47 -12.43
N ARG A 101 5.87 8.77 -13.54
CA ARG A 101 4.56 8.15 -13.82
C ARG A 101 4.34 6.83 -13.07
N SER A 102 5.43 6.18 -12.68
CA SER A 102 5.46 4.89 -11.99
C SER A 102 6.03 5.04 -10.59
N MET A 103 5.59 4.19 -9.67
CA MET A 103 6.16 4.07 -8.32
C MET A 103 7.37 3.14 -8.36
N ASP A 104 8.44 3.44 -7.63
CA ASP A 104 9.57 2.52 -7.50
C ASP A 104 9.16 1.25 -6.74
N ILE A 105 9.88 0.15 -6.99
CA ILE A 105 9.50 -1.16 -6.47
C ILE A 105 9.61 -1.26 -4.95
N GLU A 106 10.54 -0.55 -4.31
CA GLU A 106 10.72 -0.59 -2.86
C GLU A 106 9.54 0.10 -2.16
N THR A 107 9.18 1.30 -2.61
CA THR A 107 7.98 2.01 -2.13
C THR A 107 6.71 1.21 -2.40
N ALA A 108 6.60 0.57 -3.58
CA ALA A 108 5.45 -0.25 -3.91
C ALA A 108 5.32 -1.47 -2.98
N LYS A 109 6.41 -2.19 -2.72
CA LYS A 109 6.41 -3.32 -1.78
C LYS A 109 5.99 -2.88 -0.37
N ALA A 110 6.56 -1.78 0.14
CA ALA A 110 6.20 -1.24 1.46
C ALA A 110 4.71 -0.87 1.55
N MET A 111 4.18 -0.20 0.52
CA MET A 111 2.77 0.21 0.49
C MET A 111 1.82 -0.98 0.33
N LEU A 112 2.18 -1.99 -0.47
CA LEU A 112 1.42 -3.23 -0.59
C LEU A 112 1.46 -4.05 0.70
N GLN A 113 2.59 -4.09 1.41
CA GLN A 113 2.72 -4.74 2.73
C GLN A 113 1.77 -4.11 3.72
N LEU A 114 1.70 -2.78 3.72
CA LEU A 114 0.83 -2.02 4.59
C LEU A 114 -0.65 -2.32 4.31
N LEU A 115 -1.05 -2.28 3.04
CA LEU A 115 -2.46 -2.37 2.62
C LEU A 115 -3.00 -3.80 2.52
N LEU A 116 -2.19 -4.73 2.00
CA LEU A 116 -2.62 -6.09 1.64
C LEU A 116 -1.97 -7.17 2.49
N GLY A 117 -0.92 -6.86 3.25
CA GLY A 117 -0.12 -7.87 3.96
C GLY A 117 -0.89 -8.77 4.92
N ARG A 118 -1.99 -8.27 5.50
CA ARG A 118 -2.89 -9.07 6.35
C ARG A 118 -4.18 -9.49 5.65
N LEU A 119 -4.50 -8.91 4.51
CA LEU A 119 -5.81 -9.07 3.83
C LEU A 119 -5.75 -10.09 2.70
N TRP A 120 -4.61 -10.24 2.05
CA TRP A 120 -4.45 -11.11 0.90
C TRP A 120 -3.60 -12.33 1.25
N SER A 121 -4.21 -13.52 1.18
CA SER A 121 -3.58 -14.78 1.59
C SER A 121 -2.33 -15.15 0.79
N MET A 122 -2.22 -14.72 -0.47
CA MET A 122 -1.04 -14.95 -1.31
C MET A 122 -0.02 -13.81 -1.23
N TYR A 123 -0.22 -12.81 -0.37
CA TYR A 123 0.63 -11.63 -0.33
C TYR A 123 2.11 -11.97 -0.08
N SER A 124 2.42 -12.88 0.83
CA SER A 124 3.80 -13.26 1.14
C SER A 124 4.53 -13.85 -0.08
N LEU A 125 3.81 -14.64 -0.88
CA LEU A 125 4.32 -15.21 -2.13
C LEU A 125 4.49 -14.12 -3.20
N PHE A 126 3.53 -13.20 -3.30
CA PHE A 126 3.64 -12.07 -4.23
C PHE A 126 4.81 -11.15 -3.89
N HIS A 127 4.99 -10.82 -2.60
CA HIS A 127 6.14 -10.06 -2.13
C HIS A 127 7.46 -10.77 -2.48
N GLN A 128 7.55 -12.09 -2.22
CA GLN A 128 8.73 -12.87 -2.60
C GLN A 128 8.98 -12.89 -4.11
N PHE A 129 7.93 -12.97 -4.92
CA PHE A 129 8.02 -12.85 -6.37
C PHE A 129 8.60 -11.50 -6.77
N LEU A 130 8.09 -10.38 -6.21
CA LEU A 130 8.60 -9.05 -6.50
C LEU A 130 10.09 -8.91 -6.15
N GLU A 131 10.53 -9.43 -5.01
CA GLU A 131 11.96 -9.47 -4.60
C GLU A 131 12.87 -10.18 -5.60
N GLN A 132 12.37 -11.25 -6.24
CA GLN A 132 13.14 -12.06 -7.19
C GLN A 132 12.97 -11.60 -8.64
N SER A 133 12.05 -10.67 -8.87
CA SER A 133 11.67 -10.25 -10.22
C SER A 133 12.63 -9.21 -10.80
N LYS A 134 12.50 -8.99 -12.11
CA LYS A 134 13.19 -7.92 -12.85
C LYS A 134 12.56 -6.54 -12.67
N TYR A 135 11.36 -6.44 -12.06
CA TYR A 135 10.62 -5.19 -11.99
C TYR A 135 11.31 -4.20 -11.05
N LYS A 136 11.48 -2.96 -11.53
CA LYS A 136 12.04 -1.84 -10.75
C LYS A 136 11.01 -0.78 -10.41
N VAL A 137 9.85 -0.84 -11.06
CA VAL A 137 8.74 0.08 -10.85
C VAL A 137 7.41 -0.65 -11.03
N ILE A 138 6.35 -0.12 -10.42
CA ILE A 138 4.95 -0.50 -10.62
C ILE A 138 4.20 0.69 -11.20
N ASN A 139 3.51 0.48 -12.31
CA ASN A 139 2.64 1.50 -12.91
C ASN A 139 1.22 1.45 -12.31
N LYS A 140 0.40 2.46 -12.61
CA LYS A 140 -0.94 2.63 -12.02
C LYS A 140 -1.91 1.49 -12.38
N ASP A 141 -1.79 0.96 -13.59
CA ASP A 141 -2.63 -0.13 -14.06
C ASP A 141 -2.29 -1.45 -13.32
N GLN A 142 -1.00 -1.79 -13.24
CA GLN A 142 -0.50 -2.91 -12.45
C GLN A 142 -0.95 -2.79 -10.99
N TRP A 143 -0.75 -1.63 -10.36
CA TRP A 143 -1.19 -1.38 -8.98
C TRP A 143 -2.68 -1.68 -8.79
N CYS A 144 -3.54 -1.17 -9.67
CA CYS A 144 -4.98 -1.40 -9.58
C CYS A 144 -5.35 -2.87 -9.78
N ASN A 145 -4.71 -3.55 -10.73
CA ASN A 145 -4.95 -4.97 -11.00
C ASN A 145 -4.45 -5.88 -9.87
N VAL A 146 -3.41 -5.51 -9.13
CA VAL A 146 -2.99 -6.26 -7.92
C VAL A 146 -4.13 -6.34 -6.90
N LEU A 147 -4.87 -5.24 -6.67
CA LEU A 147 -6.04 -5.27 -5.78
C LEU A 147 -7.15 -6.15 -6.34
N GLU A 148 -7.44 -6.05 -7.63
CA GLU A 148 -8.50 -6.87 -8.25
C GLU A 148 -8.15 -8.36 -8.19
N PHE A 149 -6.91 -8.71 -8.53
CA PHE A 149 -6.36 -10.06 -8.43
C PHE A 149 -6.46 -10.59 -7.01
N SER A 150 -6.07 -9.79 -6.01
CA SER A 150 -6.14 -10.17 -4.60
C SER A 150 -7.55 -10.53 -4.10
N ARG A 151 -8.58 -10.02 -4.77
CA ARG A 151 -10.00 -10.22 -4.42
C ARG A 151 -10.69 -11.29 -5.24
N THR A 152 -10.23 -11.54 -6.47
CA THR A 152 -10.95 -12.36 -7.45
C THR A 152 -10.26 -13.69 -7.73
N ILE A 153 -8.93 -13.78 -7.66
CA ILE A 153 -8.19 -15.00 -7.96
C ILE A 153 -8.02 -15.85 -6.71
N LYS A 154 -8.41 -17.12 -6.82
CA LYS A 154 -8.30 -18.10 -5.73
C LYS A 154 -6.85 -18.50 -5.50
N PRO A 155 -6.48 -18.87 -4.26
CA PRO A 155 -5.10 -19.31 -3.96
C PRO A 155 -4.62 -20.55 -4.72
N ASP A 156 -5.54 -21.40 -5.16
CA ASP A 156 -5.26 -22.58 -5.97
C ASP A 156 -5.18 -22.28 -7.48
N LEU A 157 -5.37 -21.01 -7.87
CA LEU A 157 -5.36 -20.52 -9.25
C LEU A 157 -6.39 -21.20 -10.17
N SER A 158 -7.37 -21.92 -9.62
CA SER A 158 -8.36 -22.70 -10.37
C SER A 158 -9.28 -21.86 -11.26
N ASN A 159 -9.40 -20.57 -10.95
CA ASN A 159 -10.19 -19.61 -11.71
C ASN A 159 -9.33 -18.57 -12.44
N TYR A 160 -8.02 -18.80 -12.56
CA TYR A 160 -7.15 -17.97 -13.37
C TYR A 160 -7.34 -18.29 -14.86
N ASP A 161 -7.51 -17.25 -15.68
CA ASP A 161 -7.61 -17.35 -17.13
C ASP A 161 -6.31 -16.81 -17.75
N GLU A 162 -5.57 -17.67 -18.43
CA GLU A 162 -4.30 -17.33 -19.09
C GLU A 162 -4.48 -16.43 -20.31
N ASP A 163 -5.68 -16.43 -20.91
CA ASP A 163 -6.05 -15.53 -22.01
C ASP A 163 -6.74 -14.25 -21.48
N GLY A 164 -6.79 -14.08 -20.15
CA GLY A 164 -7.38 -12.92 -19.48
C GLY A 164 -6.60 -11.63 -19.71
N ALA A 165 -7.26 -10.49 -19.49
CA ALA A 165 -6.65 -9.16 -19.65
C ALA A 165 -5.84 -8.71 -18.42
N TRP A 166 -5.10 -9.62 -17.79
CA TRP A 166 -4.22 -9.29 -16.68
C TRP A 166 -2.93 -8.61 -17.17
N PRO A 167 -2.33 -7.70 -16.39
CA PRO A 167 -0.99 -7.21 -16.70
C PRO A 167 0.03 -8.35 -16.62
N VAL A 168 1.01 -8.34 -17.53
CA VAL A 168 2.11 -9.33 -17.61
C VAL A 168 2.78 -9.62 -16.26
N LEU A 169 2.84 -8.62 -15.36
CA LEU A 169 3.34 -8.80 -13.98
C LEU A 169 2.60 -9.93 -13.23
N LEU A 170 1.29 -10.00 -13.37
CA LEU A 170 0.44 -10.98 -12.70
C LEU A 170 0.46 -12.33 -13.41
N ASP A 171 0.57 -12.34 -14.75
CA ASP A 171 0.84 -13.57 -15.50
C ASP A 171 2.15 -14.22 -15.03
N GLU A 172 3.24 -13.45 -15.00
CA GLU A 172 4.55 -13.92 -14.53
C GLU A 172 4.51 -14.36 -13.06
N PHE A 173 3.68 -13.72 -12.22
CA PHE A 173 3.47 -14.16 -10.83
C PHE A 173 2.78 -15.53 -10.77
N VAL A 174 1.75 -15.74 -11.58
CA VAL A 174 1.02 -17.02 -11.67
C VAL A 174 1.94 -18.14 -12.18
N GLU A 175 2.74 -17.87 -13.21
CA GLU A 175 3.75 -18.81 -13.70
C GLU A 175 4.75 -19.15 -12.59
N TRP A 176 5.28 -18.14 -11.91
CA TRP A 176 6.21 -18.33 -10.79
C TRP A 176 5.59 -19.17 -9.66
N LEU A 177 4.33 -18.92 -9.30
CA LEU A 177 3.59 -19.72 -8.32
C LEU A 177 3.45 -21.18 -8.73
N LYS A 178 3.07 -21.45 -9.99
CA LYS A 178 2.95 -22.82 -10.52
C LYS A 178 4.28 -23.57 -10.43
N THR A 179 5.41 -22.92 -10.72
CA THR A 179 6.72 -23.56 -10.52
C THR A 179 6.93 -23.94 -9.06
N LYS A 180 6.68 -23.04 -8.10
CA LYS A 180 6.84 -23.28 -6.66
C LYS A 180 5.94 -24.39 -6.12
N GLN A 181 4.71 -24.51 -6.63
CA GLN A 181 3.76 -25.56 -6.25
C GLN A 181 4.08 -26.94 -6.85
N ASN A 182 4.84 -26.99 -7.95
CA ASN A 182 5.34 -28.25 -8.52
C ASN A 182 6.63 -28.75 -7.81
N PHE A 183 7.37 -27.87 -7.12
CA PHE A 183 8.59 -28.21 -6.37
C PHE A 183 8.47 -28.74 -4.91
N PRO A 184 7.31 -28.80 -4.20
CA PRO A 184 7.26 -29.37 -2.85
C PRO A 184 7.48 -30.89 -2.81
N ASN A 185 7.30 -31.60 -3.94
CA ASN A 185 7.29 -33.07 -3.99
C ASN A 185 8.61 -33.74 -4.42
N LEU A 186 9.70 -32.98 -4.61
CA LEU A 186 10.99 -33.51 -5.10
C LEU A 186 12.09 -33.64 -4.03
N LYS A 187 11.76 -33.53 -2.73
CA LYS A 187 12.73 -33.68 -1.62
C LYS A 187 12.44 -34.82 -0.63
N GLN A 188 11.75 -35.89 -1.04
CA GLN A 188 11.54 -37.08 -0.17
C GLN A 188 12.02 -38.43 -0.72
N SER A 189 12.81 -38.46 -1.80
CA SER A 189 13.29 -39.73 -2.35
C SER A 189 14.80 -39.77 -2.56
N THR A 190 15.57 -39.62 -1.49
CA THR A 190 16.90 -40.23 -1.36
C THR A 190 17.31 -40.31 0.11
N SER A 191 16.89 -41.38 0.80
CA SER A 191 17.69 -42.11 1.81
C SER A 191 16.84 -43.24 2.38
N GLN A 192 16.91 -44.40 1.76
CA GLN A 192 16.81 -45.67 2.48
C GLN A 192 18.12 -46.40 2.21
N TYR A 193 18.89 -46.57 3.28
CA TYR A 193 19.90 -47.61 3.41
C TYR A 193 19.19 -48.97 3.52
#